data_AF-A0A8X6LY80-F1
#
_entry.id   AF-A0A8X6LY80-F1
#
_cell.length_a   1.000
_cell.length_b   1.000
_cell.length_c   1.000
_cell.angle_alpha   90.00
_cell.angle_beta   90.00
_cell.angle_gamma   90.00
#
_symmetry.space_group_name_H-M   'P 1'
#
loop_
_entity.id
_entity.type
_entity.pdbx_description
1 polymer ?
#
loop_
_entity_poly.entity_id
_entity_poly.type
_entity_poly.pdbx_seq_one_letter_code
_entity_poly.pdbx_strand_id
1 'polypeptide(L)'
;MLKKSSVLHGSTSEELSEAERFWIQSEREKFFSEELKFLKDNKIEKESSLYNYMLYLDENGLIRLEGRLEFRNLLMDEKHSLILPKNS
;
A
#
# COMPACT_ATOMS: atom_id res chain seq x y z
N MET A 1 -15.37 37.26 25.28
CA MET A 1 -14.78 37.19 23.92
C MET A 1 -14.19 35.80 23.73
N LEU A 2 -14.86 34.94 22.97
CA LEU A 2 -14.38 33.59 22.65
C LEU A 2 -13.55 33.68 21.37
N LYS A 3 -12.24 33.39 21.46
CA LYS A 3 -11.40 33.20 20.28
C LYS A 3 -11.88 31.93 19.59
N LYS A 4 -12.56 32.05 18.46
CA LYS A 4 -12.69 30.96 17.50
C LYS A 4 -11.29 30.70 16.95
N SER A 5 -10.66 29.62 17.41
CA SER A 5 -9.54 29.02 16.72
C SER A 5 -10.04 28.55 15.36
N SER A 6 -9.70 29.29 14.32
CA SER A 6 -9.80 28.85 12.94
C SER A 6 -8.88 27.66 12.77
N VAL A 7 -9.45 26.46 12.92
CA VAL A 7 -8.82 25.22 12.46
C VAL A 7 -8.62 25.43 10.97
N LEU A 8 -7.36 25.59 10.58
CA LEU A 8 -6.93 25.51 9.20
C LEU A 8 -7.23 24.07 8.76
N HIS A 9 -8.42 23.88 8.21
CA HIS A 9 -8.75 22.67 7.47
C HIS A 9 -7.75 22.68 6.32
N GLY A 10 -6.79 21.74 6.35
CA GLY A 10 -6.00 21.45 5.17
C GLY A 10 -6.99 21.24 4.02
N SER A 11 -6.67 21.72 2.84
CA SER A 11 -7.47 21.52 1.64
C SER A 11 -8.00 20.07 1.63
N THR A 12 -9.32 19.91 1.52
CA THR A 12 -10.02 18.63 1.77
C THR A 12 -9.48 17.45 0.95
N SER A 13 -8.76 17.73 -0.15
CA SER A 13 -8.11 16.73 -1.00
C SER A 13 -6.95 16.01 -0.31
N GLU A 14 -6.11 16.74 0.42
CA GLU A 14 -4.94 16.21 1.10
C GLU A 14 -5.37 15.35 2.29
N GLU A 15 -6.35 15.81 3.07
CA GLU A 15 -6.94 15.05 4.18
C GLU A 15 -7.59 13.74 3.70
N LEU A 16 -8.34 13.79 2.60
CA LEU A 16 -8.92 12.59 1.99
C LEU A 16 -7.85 11.61 1.51
N SER A 17 -6.80 12.11 0.86
CA SER A 17 -5.68 11.27 0.40
C SER A 17 -4.95 10.60 1.55
N GLU A 18 -4.78 11.32 2.67
CA GLU A 18 -4.14 10.79 3.87
C GLU A 18 -5.03 9.77 4.59
N ALA A 19 -6.34 10.03 4.67
CA ALA A 19 -7.30 9.08 5.22
C ALA A 19 -7.36 7.80 4.38
N GLU A 20 -7.37 7.91 3.05
CA GLU A 20 -7.33 6.75 2.15
C GLU A 20 -6.07 5.91 2.37
N ARG A 21 -4.89 6.55 2.40
CA ARG A 21 -3.62 5.87 2.72
C ARG A 21 -3.67 5.18 4.07
N PHE A 22 -4.20 5.84 5.09
CA PHE A 22 -4.32 5.28 6.43
C PHE A 22 -5.18 4.00 6.46
N TRP A 23 -6.34 4.02 5.81
CA TRP A 23 -7.24 2.85 5.78
C TRP A 23 -6.62 1.69 5.01
N ILE A 24 -6.01 1.97 3.86
CA ILE A 24 -5.30 0.95 3.07
C ILE A 24 -4.17 0.33 3.90
N GLN A 25 -3.37 1.14 4.60
CA GLN A 25 -2.29 0.65 5.46
C GLN A 25 -2.84 -0.25 6.57
N SER A 26 -3.86 0.23 7.28
CA SER A 26 -4.43 -0.44 8.46
C SER A 26 -4.99 -1.82 8.13
N GLU A 27 -5.74 -1.92 7.04
CA GLU A 27 -6.33 -3.18 6.61
C GLU A 27 -5.22 -4.17 6.18
N ARG A 28 -4.16 -3.68 5.56
CA ARG A 28 -3.07 -4.54 5.10
C ARG A 28 -2.18 -5.03 6.22
N GLU A 29 -1.90 -4.21 7.24
CA GLU A 29 -1.21 -4.70 8.44
C GLU A 29 -1.99 -5.82 9.12
N LYS A 30 -3.32 -5.79 9.09
CA LYS A 30 -4.16 -6.84 9.66
C LYS A 30 -4.08 -8.16 8.89
N PHE A 31 -4.04 -8.11 7.55
CA PHE A 31 -4.14 -9.30 6.70
C PHE A 31 -2.80 -9.81 6.14
N PHE A 32 -1.77 -8.96 6.10
CA PHE A 32 -0.47 -9.25 5.49
C PHE A 32 0.71 -8.94 6.45
N SER A 33 0.51 -9.05 7.76
CA SER A 33 1.53 -8.68 8.76
C SER A 33 2.84 -9.47 8.63
N GLU A 34 2.77 -10.74 8.24
CA GLU A 34 3.95 -11.60 8.08
C GLU A 34 4.71 -11.23 6.80
N GLU A 35 3.98 -11.05 5.72
CA GLU A 35 4.46 -10.59 4.41
C GLU A 35 5.18 -9.26 4.52
N LEU A 36 4.59 -8.30 5.23
CA LEU A 36 5.20 -7.00 5.47
C LEU A 36 6.53 -7.13 6.21
N LYS A 37 6.68 -8.07 7.15
CA LYS A 37 7.96 -8.32 7.84
C LYS A 37 8.99 -8.88 6.88
N PHE A 38 8.63 -9.92 6.12
CA PHE A 38 9.52 -10.55 5.14
C PHE A 38 9.96 -9.58 4.05
N LEU A 39 9.06 -8.75 3.55
CA LEU A 39 9.34 -7.77 2.50
C LEU A 39 10.19 -6.60 3.00
N LYS A 40 10.01 -6.15 4.25
CA LYS A 40 10.90 -5.15 4.85
C LYS A 40 12.36 -5.62 4.90
N ASP A 41 12.56 -6.92 5.11
CA ASP A 41 13.88 -7.54 5.15
C ASP A 41 14.36 -8.07 3.80
N ASN A 42 13.58 -7.90 2.72
CA ASN A 42 13.81 -8.50 1.39
C ASN A 42 14.06 -10.02 1.43
N LYS A 43 13.37 -10.73 2.33
CA LYS A 43 13.52 -12.17 2.57
C LYS A 43 12.16 -12.86 2.56
N ILE A 44 11.65 -13.16 1.37
CA ILE A 44 10.49 -14.06 1.24
C ILE A 44 11.01 -15.49 1.35
N GLU A 45 10.53 -16.25 2.33
CA GLU A 45 10.86 -17.67 2.48
C GLU A 45 10.35 -18.47 1.26
N LYS A 46 11.12 -19.45 0.79
CA LYS A 46 10.78 -20.23 -0.43
C LYS A 46 9.48 -21.02 -0.28
N GLU A 47 9.15 -21.37 0.95
CA GLU A 47 7.99 -22.13 1.37
C GLU A 47 6.73 -21.25 1.48
N SER A 48 6.89 -19.92 1.46
CA SER A 48 5.76 -19.01 1.43
C SER A 48 4.97 -19.18 0.13
N SER A 49 3.65 -19.19 0.23
CA SER A 49 2.75 -19.13 -0.94
C SER A 49 3.02 -17.91 -1.81
N LEU A 50 3.71 -16.91 -1.27
CA LEU A 50 4.02 -15.64 -1.89
C LEU A 50 5.40 -15.60 -2.55
N TYR A 51 6.25 -16.62 -2.36
CA TYR A 51 7.58 -16.67 -2.99
C TYR A 51 7.51 -16.59 -4.52
N ASN A 52 6.48 -17.20 -5.10
CA ASN A 52 6.28 -17.21 -6.56
C ASN A 52 5.61 -15.94 -7.10
N TYR A 53 5.06 -15.12 -6.20
CA TYR A 53 4.52 -13.83 -6.54
C TYR A 53 5.65 -12.84 -6.31
N MET A 54 6.21 -12.25 -7.36
CA MET A 54 7.29 -11.26 -7.25
C MET A 54 6.75 -10.02 -6.52
N LEU A 55 6.68 -10.09 -5.20
CA LEU A 55 6.12 -9.06 -4.34
C LEU A 55 7.22 -8.13 -3.86
N TYR A 56 6.92 -6.83 -3.83
CA TYR A 56 7.82 -5.82 -3.29
C TYR A 56 7.04 -4.70 -2.62
N LEU A 57 7.71 -3.91 -1.78
CA LEU A 57 7.17 -2.68 -1.21
C LEU A 57 7.51 -1.51 -2.13
N ASP A 58 6.51 -0.74 -2.51
CA ASP A 58 6.74 0.52 -3.22
C ASP A 58 7.24 1.63 -2.28
N GLU A 59 7.45 2.82 -2.85
CA GLU A 59 7.90 4.01 -2.12
C GLU A 59 6.96 4.44 -0.97
N ASN A 60 5.70 4.02 -1.01
CA ASN A 60 4.71 4.30 0.01
C ASN A 60 4.58 3.13 1.02
N GLY A 61 5.42 2.10 0.93
CA GLY A 61 5.36 0.92 1.78
C GLY A 61 4.20 -0.02 1.44
N LEU A 62 3.67 0.06 0.22
CA LEU A 62 2.55 -0.74 -0.24
C LEU A 62 3.05 -2.00 -0.97
N ILE A 63 2.52 -3.18 -0.62
CA ILE A 63 2.83 -4.44 -1.33
C ILE A 63 2.27 -4.39 -2.76
N ARG A 64 3.14 -4.62 -3.74
CA ARG A 64 2.80 -4.68 -5.16
C ARG A 64 3.27 -5.99 -5.78
N LEU A 65 2.55 -6.42 -6.80
CA LEU A 65 2.97 -7.49 -7.72
C LEU A 65 3.79 -6.91 -8.85
N GLU A 66 4.99 -7.43 -9.06
CA GLU A 66 5.84 -7.11 -10.20
C GLU A 66 5.40 -7.87 -11.47
N GLY A 67 5.81 -7.36 -12.64
CA GLY A 67 6.11 -8.22 -13.79
C GLY A 67 4.96 -8.70 -14.69
N ARG A 68 3.68 -8.54 -14.31
CA ARG A 68 2.59 -9.05 -15.19
C ARG A 68 2.48 -8.30 -16.53
N LEU A 69 2.83 -7.02 -16.55
CA LEU A 69 2.68 -6.13 -17.72
C LEU A 69 3.90 -5.24 -17.93
N GLU A 70 5.08 -5.68 -17.48
CA GLU A 70 6.32 -4.88 -17.44
C GLU A 70 6.68 -4.26 -18.80
N PHE A 71 6.49 -5.01 -19.88
CA PHE A 71 6.80 -4.58 -21.25
C PHE A 71 5.66 -3.81 -21.95
N ARG A 72 4.58 -3.46 -21.26
CA ARG A 72 3.45 -2.72 -21.84
C ARG A 72 3.62 -1.22 -21.65
N ASN A 73 3.02 -0.41 -22.53
CA ASN A 73 2.97 1.04 -22.36
C ASN A 73 1.77 1.43 -21.47
N LEU A 74 1.89 1.14 -20.18
CA LEU A 74 0.88 1.37 -19.14
C LEU A 74 1.47 2.17 -17.97
N LEU A 75 0.63 2.76 -17.14
CA LEU A 75 1.03 3.44 -15.91
C LEU A 75 1.57 2.45 -14.87
N MET A 76 2.34 2.95 -13.90
CA MET A 76 2.98 2.11 -12.88
C MET A 76 1.95 1.30 -12.08
N ASP A 77 0.83 1.88 -11.70
CA ASP A 77 -0.24 1.20 -10.96
C ASP A 77 -0.96 0.13 -11.79
N GLU A 78 -0.99 0.29 -13.11
CA GLU A 78 -1.54 -0.69 -14.03
C GLU A 78 -0.56 -1.84 -14.27
N LYS A 79 0.75 -1.54 -14.30
CA LYS A 79 1.80 -2.54 -14.44
C LYS A 79 1.96 -3.37 -13.18
N HIS A 80 2.02 -2.70 -12.04
CA HIS A 80 2.36 -3.26 -10.75
C HIS A 80 1.19 -3.10 -9.79
N SER A 81 0.26 -4.05 -9.89
CA SER A 81 -1.01 -4.00 -9.17
C SER A 81 -0.80 -4.06 -7.65
N LEU A 82 -1.58 -3.25 -6.94
CA LEU A 82 -1.64 -3.25 -5.49
C LEU A 82 -2.34 -4.54 -5.00
N ILE A 83 -1.79 -5.18 -3.96
CA ILE A 83 -2.48 -6.29 -3.30
C ILE A 83 -3.38 -5.78 -2.18
N LEU A 84 -4.67 -6.10 -2.29
CA LEU A 84 -5.66 -5.92 -1.25
C LEU A 84 -6.17 -7.29 -0.75
N PRO A 85 -6.61 -7.38 0.52
CA PRO A 85 -7.28 -8.58 1.00
C PRO A 85 -8.58 -8.81 0.21
N LYS A 86 -8.93 -10.08 0.00
CA LYS A 86 -10.08 -10.46 -0.81
C LYS A 86 -11.44 -10.00 -0.23
N ASN A 87 -11.49 -9.76 1.07
CA ASN A 87 -12.72 -9.50 1.83
C ASN A 87 -12.76 -8.08 2.44
N SER A 88 -11.96 -7.15 1.90
CA SER A 88 -11.97 -5.73 2.28
C SER A 88 -13.10 -4.97 1.61
#